data_AF-A0A160F1V0-F1
#
_entry.id   AF-A0A160F1V0-F1
#
_cell.length_a   1.000
_cell.length_b   1.000
_cell.length_c   1.000
_cell.angle_alpha   90.00
_cell.angle_beta   90.00
_cell.angle_gamma   90.00
#
_symmetry.space_group_name_H-M   'P 1'
#
loop_
_entity.id
_entity.type
_entity.pdbx_description
1 polymer ?
#
loop_
_entity_poly.entity_id
_entity_poly.type
_entity_poly.pdbx_seq_one_letter_code
_entity_poly.pdbx_strand_id
1 'polypeptide(L)'
;MKHYKPKEFAEMLHVSVKTLQRWDNEGVLKAYRNPKVRKLKKKLKREQRSLSRKYENLKKRGEKPATKRGANIDKNIFRVQKLHARLANIRLEYVKFVANEVVRTKPRYVVIENLNVKGMMKNRHLARSIAEQCFYTFQTWLIHKCKKYGMEVRQVSRFYPSSKMCSRCGHMKKDLQLSDRIYVCDGCGHTMDRDLHAATSLLRATDYIVLT
;
A
#
# COMPACT_ATOMS: atom_id res chain seq x y z
N MET A 1 13.37 -8.99 -18.45
CA MET A 1 12.55 -8.55 -17.29
C MET A 1 13.16 -7.25 -16.76
N LYS A 2 12.36 -6.26 -16.32
CA LYS A 2 12.92 -4.98 -15.82
C LYS A 2 13.18 -5.06 -14.32
N HIS A 3 14.37 -4.62 -13.94
CA HIS A 3 14.88 -4.50 -12.58
C HIS A 3 14.61 -3.06 -12.10
N TYR A 4 14.07 -2.89 -10.89
CA TYR A 4 13.70 -1.57 -10.35
C TYR A 4 14.37 -1.37 -9.00
N LYS A 5 14.88 -0.16 -8.75
CA LYS A 5 15.38 0.25 -7.43
C LYS A 5 14.24 0.21 -6.40
N PRO A 6 14.49 0.07 -5.08
CA PRO A 6 13.43 -0.06 -4.07
C PRO A 6 12.44 1.11 -4.07
N LYS A 7 12.91 2.32 -4.39
CA LYS A 7 12.09 3.52 -4.59
C LYS A 7 11.18 3.42 -5.82
N GLU A 8 11.74 3.06 -6.97
CA GLU A 8 10.98 2.89 -8.21
C GLU A 8 9.96 1.76 -8.08
N PHE A 9 10.31 0.69 -7.36
CA PHE A 9 9.40 -0.37 -6.97
C PHE A 9 8.30 0.22 -6.07
N ALA A 10 8.61 0.82 -4.91
CA ALA A 10 7.60 1.35 -4.00
C ALA A 10 6.64 2.39 -4.64
N GLU A 11 7.17 3.33 -5.43
CA GLU A 11 6.38 4.34 -6.17
C GLU A 11 5.47 3.69 -7.23
N MET A 12 5.96 2.68 -7.94
CA MET A 12 5.19 1.94 -8.95
C MET A 12 4.10 1.05 -8.35
N LEU A 13 4.20 0.76 -7.06
CA LEU A 13 3.31 -0.10 -6.30
C LEU A 13 2.37 0.68 -5.38
N HIS A 14 2.57 2.00 -5.30
CA HIS A 14 1.87 2.92 -4.41
C HIS A 14 2.04 2.60 -2.91
N VAL A 15 2.94 1.69 -2.54
CA VAL A 15 3.19 1.29 -1.15
C VAL A 15 4.16 2.30 -0.53
N SER A 16 4.05 2.56 0.78
CA SER A 16 5.07 3.36 1.47
C SER A 16 6.42 2.63 1.44
N VAL A 17 7.49 3.33 1.06
CA VAL A 17 8.88 2.82 1.09
C VAL A 17 9.26 2.34 2.51
N LYS A 18 8.58 2.85 3.54
CA LYS A 18 8.71 2.43 4.96
C LYS A 18 8.30 0.99 5.22
N THR A 19 7.43 0.41 4.40
CA THR A 19 6.96 -0.98 4.56
C THR A 19 7.91 -2.00 3.93
N LEU A 20 8.96 -1.54 3.24
CA LEU A 20 9.77 -2.41 2.40
C LEU A 20 11.23 -1.95 2.24
N GLN A 21 11.92 -1.72 3.36
CA GLN A 21 13.37 -1.84 3.37
C GLN A 21 13.78 -3.23 3.86
N ARG A 22 14.54 -3.87 2.98
CA ARG A 22 15.28 -5.10 3.15
C ARG A 22 16.76 -4.71 3.25
N TRP A 23 17.50 -5.36 4.13
CA TRP A 23 18.96 -5.33 4.15
C TRP A 23 19.45 -6.52 3.31
N ASP A 24 19.81 -6.28 2.04
CA ASP A 24 20.92 -6.97 1.38
C ASP A 24 21.34 -6.29 0.07
N ASN A 25 22.57 -6.60 -0.31
CA ASN A 25 23.52 -5.75 -1.01
C ASN A 25 23.33 -5.62 -2.54
N GLU A 26 22.16 -5.95 -3.08
CA GLU A 26 21.94 -5.88 -4.55
C GLU A 26 20.78 -4.97 -4.99
N GLY A 27 19.95 -4.46 -4.08
CA GLY A 27 19.12 -3.27 -4.34
C GLY A 27 18.10 -3.35 -5.48
N VAL A 28 17.57 -4.53 -5.82
CA VAL A 28 16.59 -4.67 -6.92
C VAL A 28 15.38 -5.53 -6.54
N LEU A 29 14.17 -5.02 -6.79
CA LEU A 29 12.90 -5.74 -6.62
C LEU A 29 12.15 -5.86 -7.95
N LYS A 30 11.56 -7.03 -8.22
CA LYS A 30 10.86 -7.32 -9.48
C LYS A 30 9.42 -6.78 -9.43
N ALA A 31 9.15 -5.61 -10.01
CA ALA A 31 7.80 -5.04 -10.03
C ALA A 31 6.83 -5.88 -10.89
N TYR A 32 5.78 -6.43 -10.26
CA TYR A 32 4.67 -7.04 -10.99
C TYR A 32 3.70 -5.94 -11.46
N ARG A 33 3.92 -5.40 -12.66
CA ARG A 33 2.95 -4.51 -13.31
C ARG A 33 1.93 -5.35 -14.06
N ASN A 34 0.68 -5.40 -13.57
CA ASN A 34 -0.40 -5.95 -14.37
C ASN A 34 -1.07 -4.84 -15.21
N PRO A 35 -0.76 -4.70 -16.52
CA PRO A 35 -1.30 -3.63 -17.35
C PRO A 35 -2.83 -3.69 -17.48
N LYS A 36 -3.44 -4.83 -17.15
CA LYS A 36 -4.89 -5.02 -17.16
C LYS A 36 -5.58 -4.25 -16.04
N VAL A 37 -4.90 -3.94 -14.92
CA VAL A 37 -5.50 -3.21 -13.78
C VAL A 37 -6.05 -1.85 -14.21
N ARG A 38 -5.29 -1.10 -15.02
CA ARG A 38 -5.75 0.21 -15.55
C ARG A 38 -7.02 0.05 -16.39
N LYS A 39 -7.06 -0.96 -17.27
CA LYS A 39 -8.23 -1.26 -18.11
C LYS A 39 -9.43 -1.66 -17.24
N LEU A 40 -9.23 -2.51 -16.23
CA LEU A 40 -10.27 -2.95 -15.30
C LEU A 40 -10.81 -1.79 -14.45
N LYS A 41 -9.96 -0.90 -13.92
CA LYS A 41 -10.38 0.32 -13.20
C LYS A 41 -11.23 1.24 -14.09
N LYS A 42 -10.83 1.44 -15.36
CA LYS A 42 -11.62 2.22 -16.34
C LYS A 42 -12.98 1.56 -16.60
N LYS A 43 -13.02 0.23 -16.77
CA LYS A 43 -14.26 -0.52 -16.94
C LYS A 43 -15.17 -0.40 -15.73
N LEU A 44 -14.64 -0.59 -14.52
CA LEU A 44 -15.38 -0.44 -13.27
C LEU A 44 -16.04 0.94 -13.16
N LYS A 45 -15.29 2.02 -13.46
CA LYS A 45 -15.84 3.39 -13.46
C LYS A 45 -17.01 3.56 -14.45
N ARG A 46 -16.95 2.93 -15.62
CA ARG A 46 -18.03 2.98 -16.62
C ARG A 46 -19.27 2.23 -16.15
N GLU A 47 -19.10 1.01 -15.63
CA GLU A 47 -20.23 0.19 -15.12
C GLU A 47 -20.89 0.86 -13.91
N GLN A 48 -20.11 1.42 -12.98
CA GLN A 48 -20.63 2.18 -11.83
C GLN A 48 -21.44 3.41 -12.27
N ARG A 49 -20.96 4.16 -13.27
CA ARG A 49 -21.71 5.30 -13.86
C ARG A 49 -23.01 4.84 -14.52
N SER A 50 -22.96 3.73 -15.27
CA SER A 50 -24.16 3.13 -15.87
C SER A 50 -25.17 2.71 -14.82
N LEU A 51 -24.72 2.06 -13.74
CA LEU A 51 -25.56 1.63 -12.63
C LEU A 51 -26.20 2.83 -11.90
N SER A 52 -25.41 3.86 -11.60
CA SER A 52 -25.90 5.10 -10.98
C SER A 52 -26.97 5.77 -11.83
N ARG A 53 -26.76 5.93 -13.15
CA ARG A 53 -27.77 6.50 -14.06
C ARG A 53 -29.08 5.68 -14.09
N LYS A 54 -28.99 4.35 -14.01
CA LYS A 54 -30.19 3.48 -13.93
C LYS A 54 -30.98 3.72 -12.65
N TYR A 55 -30.30 3.88 -11.51
CA TYR A 55 -30.95 4.21 -10.23
C TYR A 55 -31.58 5.61 -10.23
N GLU A 56 -30.91 6.60 -10.80
CA GLU A 56 -31.47 7.95 -10.91
C GLU A 56 -32.71 7.99 -11.82
N ASN A 57 -32.68 7.28 -12.95
CA ASN A 57 -33.85 7.16 -13.83
C ASN A 57 -35.04 6.44 -13.16
N LEU A 58 -34.75 5.48 -12.28
CA LEU A 58 -35.76 4.81 -11.46
C LEU A 58 -36.46 5.78 -10.52
N LYS A 59 -35.70 6.62 -9.81
CA LYS A 59 -36.25 7.64 -8.89
C LYS A 59 -37.13 8.65 -9.61
N LYS A 60 -36.70 9.13 -10.79
CA LYS A 60 -37.40 10.18 -11.55
C LYS A 60 -38.70 9.72 -12.19
N ARG A 61 -38.81 8.46 -12.60
CA ARG A 61 -39.94 8.01 -13.41
C ARG A 61 -41.22 7.74 -12.63
N GLY A 62 -41.18 7.54 -11.31
CA GLY A 62 -42.38 7.27 -10.47
C GLY A 62 -43.11 5.95 -10.77
N GLU A 63 -43.11 5.48 -12.03
CA GLU A 63 -43.96 4.40 -12.53
C GLU A 63 -43.23 3.07 -12.71
N LYS A 64 -43.99 1.99 -12.44
CA LYS A 64 -43.61 0.61 -12.69
C LYS A 64 -43.38 0.39 -14.20
N PRO A 65 -42.30 -0.30 -14.58
CA PRO A 65 -41.98 -0.59 -15.98
C PRO A 65 -42.92 -1.61 -16.63
N ALA A 66 -42.98 -1.57 -17.96
CA ALA A 66 -43.63 -2.58 -18.81
C ALA A 66 -42.91 -3.95 -18.89
N THR A 67 -41.70 -4.11 -18.34
CA THR A 67 -40.92 -5.37 -18.32
C THR A 67 -40.31 -5.62 -16.94
N LYS A 68 -39.99 -6.88 -16.56
CA LYS A 68 -39.33 -7.23 -15.28
C LYS A 68 -37.99 -6.45 -15.10
N ARG A 69 -38.03 -5.23 -14.55
CA ARG A 69 -36.91 -4.24 -14.47
C ARG A 69 -35.67 -4.74 -13.75
N GLY A 70 -35.83 -5.63 -12.76
CA GLY A 70 -34.76 -6.05 -11.86
C GLY A 70 -33.58 -6.67 -12.62
N ALA A 71 -33.87 -7.56 -13.56
CA ALA A 71 -32.86 -8.37 -14.23
C ALA A 71 -31.73 -7.56 -14.89
N ASN A 72 -32.00 -6.37 -15.46
CA ASN A 72 -30.99 -5.54 -16.11
C ASN A 72 -30.15 -4.68 -15.15
N ILE A 73 -30.67 -4.41 -13.95
CA ILE A 73 -29.93 -3.74 -12.87
C ILE A 73 -29.13 -4.79 -12.12
N ASP A 74 -29.73 -5.94 -11.79
CA ASP A 74 -29.09 -7.08 -11.14
C ASP A 74 -27.90 -7.58 -11.96
N LYS A 75 -28.08 -7.74 -13.28
CA LYS A 75 -26.97 -8.05 -14.20
C LYS A 75 -25.84 -7.02 -14.11
N ASN A 76 -26.14 -5.73 -13.93
CA ASN A 76 -25.13 -4.68 -13.82
C ASN A 76 -24.44 -4.68 -12.45
N ILE A 77 -25.21 -4.83 -11.37
CA ILE A 77 -24.68 -5.05 -10.00
C ILE A 77 -23.70 -6.21 -10.03
N PHE A 78 -24.08 -7.34 -10.62
CA PHE A 78 -23.23 -8.51 -10.75
C PHE A 78 -21.95 -8.25 -11.57
N ARG A 79 -22.02 -7.47 -12.65
CA ARG A 79 -20.82 -7.04 -13.40
C ARG A 79 -19.89 -6.19 -12.53
N VAL A 80 -20.45 -5.24 -11.77
CA VAL A 80 -19.68 -4.40 -10.84
C VAL A 80 -19.02 -5.25 -9.76
N GLN A 81 -19.77 -6.17 -9.13
CA GLN A 81 -19.25 -7.13 -8.15
C GLN A 81 -18.13 -7.99 -8.72
N LYS A 82 -18.30 -8.57 -9.91
CA LYS A 82 -17.25 -9.34 -10.61
C LYS A 82 -15.99 -8.51 -10.84
N LEU A 83 -16.12 -7.24 -11.21
CA LEU A 83 -14.97 -6.34 -11.40
C LEU A 83 -14.27 -6.02 -10.07
N HIS A 84 -15.03 -5.79 -8.99
CA HIS A 84 -14.48 -5.61 -7.65
C HIS A 84 -13.71 -6.86 -7.18
N ALA A 85 -14.32 -8.04 -7.28
CA ALA A 85 -13.69 -9.31 -6.93
C ALA A 85 -12.40 -9.54 -7.72
N ARG A 86 -12.43 -9.32 -9.03
CA ARG A 86 -11.24 -9.45 -9.88
C ARG A 86 -10.12 -8.49 -9.48
N LEU A 87 -10.44 -7.22 -9.20
CA LEU A 87 -9.45 -6.25 -8.75
C LEU A 87 -8.89 -6.59 -7.36
N ALA A 88 -9.74 -7.09 -6.45
CA ALA A 88 -9.32 -7.54 -5.13
C ALA A 88 -8.37 -8.75 -5.22
N ASN A 89 -8.68 -9.74 -6.07
CA ASN A 89 -7.81 -10.90 -6.28
C ASN A 89 -6.45 -10.50 -6.86
N ILE A 90 -6.42 -9.58 -7.84
CA ILE A 90 -5.14 -9.07 -8.37
C ILE A 90 -4.32 -8.36 -7.28
N ARG A 91 -4.97 -7.56 -6.42
CA ARG A 91 -4.28 -6.90 -5.29
C ARG A 91 -3.76 -7.92 -4.26
N LEU A 92 -4.54 -8.96 -3.98
CA LEU A 92 -4.13 -10.02 -3.05
C LEU A 92 -2.95 -10.83 -3.59
N GLU A 93 -2.99 -11.24 -4.87
CA GLU A 93 -1.85 -11.88 -5.54
C GLU A 93 -0.61 -11.00 -5.49
N TYR A 94 -0.80 -9.71 -5.74
CA TYR A 94 0.26 -8.72 -5.66
C TYR A 94 0.89 -8.65 -4.26
N VAL A 95 0.06 -8.54 -3.22
CA VAL A 95 0.50 -8.54 -1.82
C VAL A 95 1.27 -9.82 -1.47
N LYS A 96 0.75 -10.99 -1.85
CA LYS A 96 1.40 -12.29 -1.64
C LYS A 96 2.76 -12.35 -2.32
N PHE A 97 2.84 -11.88 -3.57
CA PHE A 97 4.07 -11.82 -4.34
C PHE A 97 5.12 -10.97 -3.61
N VAL A 98 4.75 -9.77 -3.14
CA VAL A 98 5.67 -8.90 -2.40
C VAL A 98 6.15 -9.55 -1.10
N ALA A 99 5.24 -10.11 -0.30
CA ALA A 99 5.61 -10.78 0.94
C ALA A 99 6.57 -11.96 0.69
N ASN A 100 6.32 -12.76 -0.36
CA ASN A 100 7.23 -13.83 -0.76
C ASN A 100 8.60 -13.28 -1.20
N GLU A 101 8.61 -12.20 -1.99
CA GLU A 101 9.86 -11.57 -2.43
C GLU A 101 10.66 -10.97 -1.28
N VAL A 102 10.02 -10.52 -0.20
CA VAL A 102 10.71 -10.06 1.03
C VAL A 102 11.32 -11.24 1.80
N VAL A 103 10.64 -12.38 1.86
CA VAL A 103 11.12 -13.54 2.64
C VAL A 103 12.14 -14.38 1.88
N ARG A 104 12.07 -14.44 0.54
CA ARG A 104 13.05 -15.13 -0.34
C ARG A 104 14.50 -14.68 -0.12
N THR A 105 14.64 -13.53 0.50
CA THR A 105 15.87 -12.78 0.75
C THR A 105 16.61 -13.23 1.99
N LYS A 106 15.93 -14.00 2.83
CA LYS A 106 16.44 -14.50 4.09
C LYS A 106 16.93 -13.38 5.02
N PRO A 107 16.10 -12.35 5.29
CA PRO A 107 16.48 -11.32 6.24
C PRO A 107 16.52 -11.92 7.65
N ARG A 108 17.44 -11.45 8.49
CA ARG A 108 17.47 -11.83 9.92
C ARG A 108 16.18 -11.44 10.64
N TYR A 109 15.68 -10.24 10.35
CA TYR A 109 14.41 -9.72 10.84
C TYR A 109 13.85 -8.70 9.84
N VAL A 110 12.54 -8.45 9.91
CA VAL A 110 11.85 -7.44 9.11
C VAL A 110 11.21 -6.42 10.05
N VAL A 111 11.40 -5.13 9.79
CA VAL A 111 10.81 -4.05 10.60
C VAL A 111 9.62 -3.42 9.87
N ILE A 112 8.52 -3.21 10.58
CA ILE A 112 7.32 -2.55 10.07
C ILE A 112 6.82 -1.46 11.02
N GLU A 113 6.17 -0.43 10.48
CA GLU A 113 5.52 0.61 11.29
C GLU A 113 4.11 0.19 11.74
N ASN A 114 3.74 0.57 12.96
CA ASN A 114 2.35 0.56 13.40
C ASN A 114 1.56 1.74 12.79
N LEU A 115 1.01 1.54 11.59
CA LEU A 115 0.22 2.55 10.88
C LEU A 115 -1.24 2.61 11.38
N ASN A 116 -1.75 3.82 11.67
CA ASN A 116 -3.17 4.04 11.92
C ASN A 116 -3.96 4.09 10.60
N VAL A 117 -4.09 2.94 9.92
CA VAL A 117 -4.78 2.85 8.63
C VAL A 117 -6.21 3.37 8.71
N LYS A 118 -6.94 3.07 9.79
CA LYS A 118 -8.32 3.58 10.01
C LYS A 118 -8.37 5.10 10.06
N GLY A 119 -7.40 5.74 10.72
CA GLY A 119 -7.26 7.20 10.74
C GLY A 119 -6.90 7.77 9.37
N MET A 120 -5.95 7.16 8.67
CA MET A 120 -5.52 7.60 7.33
C MET A 120 -6.66 7.54 6.31
N MET A 121 -7.57 6.56 6.45
CA MET A 121 -8.76 6.41 5.63
C MET A 121 -9.78 7.55 5.79
N LYS A 122 -9.68 8.39 6.83
CA LYS A 122 -10.55 9.57 7.00
C LYS A 122 -10.22 10.70 6.02
N ASN A 123 -8.99 10.75 5.49
CA ASN A 123 -8.60 11.76 4.50
C ASN A 123 -9.20 11.41 3.14
N ARG A 124 -10.24 12.14 2.70
CA ARG A 124 -10.96 11.84 1.43
C ARG A 124 -10.07 11.87 0.19
N HIS A 125 -9.00 12.66 0.18
CA HIS A 125 -8.09 12.75 -0.97
C HIS A 125 -7.16 11.54 -1.08
N LEU A 126 -6.75 10.97 0.05
CA LEU A 126 -5.79 9.86 0.12
C LEU A 126 -6.45 8.50 0.40
N ALA A 127 -7.67 8.47 0.92
CA ALA A 127 -8.34 7.24 1.36
C ALA A 127 -8.37 6.17 0.25
N ARG A 128 -8.58 6.60 -1.00
CA ARG A 128 -8.55 5.68 -2.14
C ARG A 128 -7.17 5.07 -2.36
N SER A 129 -6.11 5.86 -2.37
CA SER A 129 -4.75 5.34 -2.62
C SER A 129 -4.29 4.45 -1.47
N ILE A 130 -4.64 4.82 -0.22
CA ILE A 130 -4.39 4.03 0.99
C ILE A 130 -5.14 2.69 0.95
N ALA A 131 -6.43 2.70 0.62
CA ALA A 131 -7.22 1.47 0.51
C ALA A 131 -6.66 0.52 -0.55
N GLU A 132 -6.14 1.08 -1.65
CA GLU A 132 -5.53 0.29 -2.72
C GLU A 132 -4.22 -0.40 -2.29
N GLN A 133 -3.55 0.05 -1.22
CA GLN A 133 -2.32 -0.55 -0.70
C GLN A 133 -2.51 -1.85 0.07
N CYS A 134 -3.71 -2.06 0.62
CA CYS A 134 -4.00 -3.26 1.39
C CYS A 134 -3.01 -3.51 2.56
N PHE A 135 -2.58 -2.46 3.27
CA PHE A 135 -1.53 -2.53 4.32
C PHE A 135 -1.77 -3.65 5.34
N TYR A 136 -2.99 -3.80 5.84
CA TYR A 136 -3.34 -4.86 6.80
C TYR A 136 -3.16 -6.26 6.22
N THR A 137 -3.64 -6.48 5.00
CA THR A 137 -3.47 -7.74 4.28
C THR A 137 -1.99 -8.04 4.05
N PHE A 138 -1.20 -7.02 3.68
CA PHE A 138 0.25 -7.16 3.51
C PHE A 138 0.94 -7.56 4.81
N GLN A 139 0.68 -6.86 5.91
CA GLN A 139 1.22 -7.21 7.23
C GLN A 139 0.88 -8.65 7.62
N THR A 140 -0.37 -9.07 7.43
CA THR A 140 -0.83 -10.43 7.74
C THR A 140 -0.06 -11.48 6.93
N TRP A 141 0.07 -11.28 5.61
CA TRP A 141 0.82 -12.19 4.74
C TRP A 141 2.31 -12.23 5.06
N LEU A 142 2.91 -11.08 5.36
CA LEU A 142 4.30 -10.97 5.75
C LEU A 142 4.57 -11.74 7.04
N ILE A 143 3.78 -11.51 8.10
CA ILE A 143 3.91 -12.22 9.37
C ILE A 143 3.76 -13.73 9.17
N HIS A 144 2.74 -14.16 8.44
CA HIS A 144 2.54 -15.58 8.14
C HIS A 144 3.75 -16.20 7.45
N LYS A 145 4.33 -15.50 6.46
CA LYS A 145 5.52 -15.98 5.75
C LYS A 145 6.74 -15.98 6.66
N CYS A 146 7.01 -14.91 7.39
CA CYS A 146 8.12 -14.85 8.33
C CYS A 146 8.06 -15.95 9.40
N LYS A 147 6.88 -16.20 10.00
CA LYS A 147 6.67 -17.33 10.93
C LYS A 147 7.04 -18.67 10.29
N LYS A 148 6.61 -18.90 9.03
CA LYS A 148 6.91 -20.14 8.29
C LYS A 148 8.42 -20.38 8.11
N TYR A 149 9.22 -19.33 7.96
CA TYR A 149 10.67 -19.43 7.73
C TYR A 149 11.51 -19.07 8.96
N GLY A 150 10.91 -18.94 10.14
CA GLY A 150 11.63 -18.62 11.39
C GLY A 150 12.25 -17.23 11.43
N MET A 151 11.67 -16.26 10.71
CA MET A 151 12.16 -14.88 10.67
C MET A 151 11.36 -14.00 11.62
N GLU A 152 12.03 -13.08 12.30
CA GLU A 152 11.40 -12.15 13.23
C GLU A 152 10.73 -10.98 12.50
N VAL A 153 9.50 -10.60 12.89
CA VAL A 153 8.86 -9.36 12.45
C VAL A 153 8.74 -8.40 13.62
N ARG A 154 9.45 -7.28 13.54
CA ARG A 154 9.50 -6.20 14.54
C ARG A 154 8.53 -5.10 14.14
N GLN A 155 7.61 -4.76 15.03
CA GLN A 155 6.72 -3.63 14.85
C GLN A 155 7.13 -2.47 15.73
N VAL A 156 7.44 -1.34 15.09
CA VAL A 156 7.83 -0.11 15.77
C VAL A 156 6.58 0.71 16.10
N SER A 157 6.64 1.43 17.22
CA SER A 157 5.58 2.33 17.66
C SER A 157 5.21 3.35 16.58
N ARG A 158 3.91 3.70 16.54
CA ARG A 158 3.35 4.70 15.63
C ARG A 158 3.97 6.08 15.81
N PHE A 159 4.36 6.41 17.04
CA PHE A 159 4.89 7.73 17.41
C PHE A 159 6.41 7.81 17.22
N TYR A 160 7.05 6.74 16.75
CA TYR A 160 8.46 6.76 16.44
C TYR A 160 8.74 7.74 15.30
N PRO A 161 9.65 8.71 15.48
CA PRO A 161 9.87 9.81 14.52
C PRO A 161 10.74 9.37 13.34
N SER A 162 10.41 8.26 12.67
CA SER A 162 11.26 7.64 11.64
C SER A 162 11.70 8.60 10.54
N SER A 163 10.81 9.46 10.04
CA SER A 163 11.14 10.43 8.99
C SER A 163 11.90 11.66 9.48
N LYS A 164 11.81 12.00 10.77
CA LYS A 164 12.34 13.25 11.34
C LYS A 164 13.68 13.06 12.06
N MET A 165 13.89 11.91 12.69
CA MET A 165 15.12 11.57 13.41
C MET A 165 16.20 11.14 12.43
N CYS A 166 17.31 11.89 12.42
CA CYS A 166 18.46 11.59 11.59
C CYS A 166 19.05 10.24 11.98
N SER A 167 19.08 9.31 11.04
CA SER A 167 19.65 7.99 11.28
C SER A 167 21.15 8.02 11.58
N ARG A 168 21.89 9.09 11.18
CA ARG A 168 23.34 9.22 11.34
C ARG A 168 23.77 9.88 12.66
N CYS A 169 23.10 10.94 13.07
CA CYS A 169 23.50 11.74 14.24
C CYS A 169 22.40 11.92 15.30
N GLY A 170 21.21 11.34 15.10
CA GLY A 170 20.09 11.44 16.04
C GLY A 170 19.36 12.79 16.04
N HIS A 171 19.82 13.78 15.27
CA HIS A 171 19.18 15.10 15.21
C HIS A 171 17.71 15.02 14.78
N MET A 172 16.84 15.69 15.51
CA MET A 172 15.39 15.70 15.29
C MET A 172 14.96 16.91 14.45
N LYS A 173 14.63 16.66 13.18
CA LYS A 173 14.15 17.72 12.26
C LYS A 173 12.71 18.09 12.56
N LYS A 174 12.45 19.34 12.95
CA LYS A 174 11.09 19.82 13.29
C LYS A 174 10.23 20.08 12.04
N ASP A 175 10.82 20.71 11.03
CA ASP A 175 10.10 21.35 9.92
C ASP A 175 10.01 20.52 8.63
N LEU A 176 10.07 19.19 8.74
CA LEU A 176 9.94 18.31 7.58
C LEU A 176 8.48 18.23 7.08
N GLN A 177 8.24 18.63 5.83
CA GLN A 177 6.94 18.61 5.18
C GLN A 177 6.71 17.32 4.37
N LEU A 178 5.43 17.05 4.07
CA LEU A 178 5.04 15.92 3.21
C LEU A 178 5.44 16.10 1.74
N SER A 179 5.62 17.35 1.29
CA SER A 179 6.14 17.72 -0.04
C SER A 179 7.62 17.43 -0.20
N ASP A 180 8.39 17.42 0.90
CA ASP A 180 9.84 17.21 0.85
C ASP A 180 10.15 15.77 0.43
N ARG A 181 10.79 15.61 -0.73
CA ARG A 181 11.24 14.30 -1.23
C ARG A 181 12.67 13.98 -0.83
N ILE A 182 13.47 15.00 -0.51
CA ILE A 182 14.85 14.89 -0.06
C ILE A 182 14.89 15.29 1.42
N TYR A 183 15.48 14.42 2.24
CA TYR A 183 15.80 14.72 3.61
C TYR A 183 17.23 15.26 3.69
N VAL A 184 17.39 16.43 4.31
CA VAL A 184 18.70 17.02 4.64
C VAL A 184 18.72 17.22 6.15
N CYS A 185 19.74 16.67 6.81
CA CYS A 185 19.91 16.80 8.26
C CYS A 185 20.55 18.14 8.63
N ASP A 186 19.90 18.92 9.49
CA ASP A 186 20.39 20.23 9.92
C ASP A 186 21.60 20.12 10.89
N GLY A 187 21.75 18.99 11.58
CA GLY A 187 22.89 18.75 12.49
C GLY A 187 24.16 18.15 11.88
N CYS A 188 24.09 17.43 10.74
CA CYS A 188 25.27 16.76 10.16
C CYS A 188 25.37 16.83 8.63
N GLY A 189 24.46 17.55 7.96
CA GLY A 189 24.44 17.70 6.50
C GLY A 189 24.08 16.44 5.72
N HIS A 190 23.79 15.31 6.39
CA HIS A 190 23.45 14.07 5.70
C HIS A 190 22.21 14.24 4.81
N THR A 191 22.34 13.86 3.55
CA THR A 191 21.31 14.01 2.52
C THR A 191 20.91 12.65 1.97
N MET A 192 19.60 12.39 1.89
CA MET A 192 19.05 11.13 1.42
C MET A 192 17.62 11.33 0.90
N ASP A 193 17.10 10.40 0.09
CA ASP A 193 15.66 10.33 -0.14
C ASP A 193 14.89 10.20 1.18
N ARG A 194 13.81 10.96 1.36
CA ARG A 194 13.06 11.00 2.63
C ARG A 194 12.50 9.63 3.01
N ASP A 195 11.96 8.90 2.05
CA ASP A 195 11.29 7.64 2.34
C ASP A 195 12.34 6.54 2.60
N LEU A 196 13.52 6.60 1.96
CA LEU A 196 14.69 5.77 2.29
C LEU A 196 15.28 6.10 3.67
N HIS A 197 15.35 7.39 4.02
CA HIS A 197 15.78 7.85 5.33
C HIS A 197 14.87 7.26 6.42
N ALA A 198 13.55 7.41 6.24
CA ALA A 198 12.59 6.94 7.23
C ALA A 198 12.67 5.42 7.44
N ALA A 199 12.86 4.67 6.37
CA ALA A 199 13.03 3.23 6.45
C ALA A 199 14.35 2.84 7.16
N THR A 200 15.44 3.58 6.93
CA THR A 200 16.73 3.35 7.60
C THR A 200 16.62 3.64 9.11
N SER A 201 15.88 4.69 9.47
CA SER A 201 15.60 5.03 10.86
C SER A 201 14.76 3.95 11.56
N LEU A 202 13.86 3.26 10.85
CA LEU A 202 13.12 2.12 11.43
C LEU A 202 14.01 0.93 11.71
N LEU A 203 14.97 0.62 10.83
CA LEU A 203 15.93 -0.46 11.06
C LEU A 203 16.80 -0.22 12.30
N ARG A 204 17.03 1.05 12.65
CA ARG A 204 17.77 1.46 13.86
C ARG A 204 16.90 1.58 15.12
N ALA A 205 15.58 1.36 15.02
CA ALA A 205 14.71 1.46 16.17
C ALA A 205 15.06 0.40 17.22
N THR A 206 15.23 0.83 18.46
CA THR A 206 15.50 -0.03 19.62
C THR A 206 14.20 -0.52 20.27
N ASP A 207 13.15 0.30 20.21
CA ASP A 207 11.86 0.00 20.83
C ASP A 207 10.88 -0.57 19.80
N TYR A 208 10.59 -1.85 19.91
CA TYR A 208 9.67 -2.58 19.05
C TYR A 208 9.01 -3.75 19.78
N ILE A 209 7.91 -4.25 19.21
CA ILE A 209 7.28 -5.50 19.62
C ILE A 209 7.50 -6.57 18.54
N VAL A 210 7.64 -7.83 18.95
CA VAL A 210 7.78 -8.96 18.02
C VAL A 210 6.40 -9.53 17.69
N LEU A 211 6.10 -9.73 16.40
CA LEU A 211 4.78 -10.21 15.93
C LEU A 211 4.75 -11.67 15.46
N THR A 212 5.92 -12.27 15.29
CA THR A 212 6.11 -13.66 14.83
C THR A 212 6.04 -14.65 15.97
#